data_AF-A0A804NM64-F1
#
_entry.id   AF-A0A804NM64-F1
#
_cell.length_a   1.000
_cell.length_b   1.000
_cell.length_c   1.000
_cell.angle_alpha   90.00
_cell.angle_beta   90.00
_cell.angle_gamma   90.00
#
_symmetry.space_group_name_H-M   'P 1'
#
loop_
_entity.id
_entity.type
_entity.pdbx_description
1 polymer ?
#
loop_
_entity_poly.entity_id
_entity_poly.type
_entity_poly.pdbx_seq_one_letter_code
_entity_poly.pdbx_strand_id
1 'polypeptide(L)'
;MGIVFTRLFSSVFGNREARILVLGLDNAGKTTILCGQTSIRPYWRCYFPNTQAIIYVVDSSDTDRLVTAKEEFHAILEEDELKGAVVLVYANKQVHSMMLPLQSH
;
A
#
# COMPACT_ATOMS: atom_id res chain seq x y z
N MET A 1 -3.70 20.72 -6.90
CA MET A 1 -3.53 19.26 -7.04
C MET A 1 -4.71 18.44 -6.52
N GLY A 2 -5.34 18.80 -5.39
CA GLY A 2 -6.46 18.03 -4.83
C GLY A 2 -7.70 17.89 -5.76
N ILE A 3 -8.10 18.94 -6.47
CA ILE A 3 -9.32 18.94 -7.30
C ILE A 3 -9.25 17.93 -8.47
N VAL A 4 -8.07 17.75 -9.08
CA VAL A 4 -7.88 16.78 -10.18
C VAL A 4 -7.97 15.35 -9.64
N PHE A 5 -7.38 15.10 -8.47
CA PHE A 5 -7.47 13.81 -7.79
C PHE A 5 -8.90 13.48 -7.37
N THR A 6 -9.63 14.46 -6.82
CA THR A 6 -11.05 14.28 -6.48
C THR A 6 -11.89 13.89 -7.69
N ARG A 7 -11.67 14.52 -8.86
CA ARG A 7 -12.44 14.19 -10.08
C ARG A 7 -12.13 12.79 -10.62
N LEU A 8 -10.86 12.39 -10.62
CA LEU A 8 -10.46 11.02 -11.00
C LEU A 8 -11.04 9.99 -10.02
N PHE A 9 -10.93 10.24 -8.73
CA PHE A 9 -11.42 9.35 -7.69
C PHE A 9 -12.95 9.19 -7.74
N SER A 10 -13.69 10.29 -7.89
CA SER A 10 -15.15 10.26 -8.06
C SER A 10 -15.60 9.55 -9.33
N SER A 11 -14.80 9.56 -10.40
CA SER A 11 -15.10 8.82 -11.63
C SER A 11 -14.89 7.31 -11.50
N VAL A 12 -13.95 6.88 -10.65
CA VAL A 12 -13.62 5.46 -10.46
C VAL A 12 -14.49 4.81 -9.37
N PHE A 13 -14.78 5.53 -8.29
CA PHE A 13 -15.54 5.00 -7.14
C PHE A 13 -17.01 5.45 -7.11
N GLY A 14 -17.41 6.37 -8.00
CA GLY A 14 -18.75 6.94 -8.01
C GLY A 14 -19.07 7.73 -6.74
N ASN A 15 -20.36 8.00 -6.52
CA ASN A 15 -20.87 8.70 -5.32
C ASN A 15 -21.19 7.73 -4.16
N ARG A 16 -20.52 6.57 -4.11
CA ARG A 16 -20.72 5.56 -3.08
C ARG A 16 -19.62 5.66 -2.02
N GLU A 17 -19.93 5.26 -0.80
CA GLU A 17 -18.92 5.14 0.25
C GLU A 17 -17.86 4.12 -0.18
N ALA A 18 -16.62 4.57 -0.38
CA ALA A 18 -15.50 3.73 -0.77
C ALA A 18 -14.68 3.36 0.47
N ARG A 19 -14.54 2.07 0.72
CA ARG A 19 -13.63 1.48 1.70
C ARG A 19 -12.31 1.19 1.01
N ILE A 20 -11.27 1.91 1.43
CA ILE A 20 -9.90 1.72 0.99
C ILE A 20 -9.13 1.02 2.11
N LEU A 21 -8.50 -0.10 1.79
CA LEU A 21 -7.69 -0.86 2.72
C LEU A 21 -6.20 -0.56 2.47
N VAL A 22 -5.51 -0.03 3.48
CA VAL A 22 -4.07 0.31 3.38
C VAL A 22 -3.26 -0.77 4.10
N LEU A 23 -2.38 -1.46 3.36
CA LEU A 23 -1.63 -2.63 3.84
C LEU A 23 -0.13 -2.52 3.56
N GLY A 24 0.62 -3.48 4.10
CA GLY A 24 2.01 -3.78 3.73
C GLY A 24 2.89 -4.06 4.94
N LEU A 25 4.16 -4.34 4.67
CA LEU A 25 5.09 -4.77 5.72
C LEU A 25 5.39 -3.69 6.76
N ASP A 26 5.84 -4.15 7.93
CA ASP A 26 6.44 -3.33 8.98
C ASP A 26 7.57 -2.45 8.42
N ASN A 27 7.70 -1.25 9.00
CA ASN A 27 8.70 -0.26 8.59
C ASN A 27 8.51 0.33 7.17
N ALA A 28 7.48 -0.06 6.40
CA ALA A 28 7.18 0.57 5.10
C ALA A 28 6.61 2.01 5.19
N GLY A 29 6.52 2.59 6.39
CA GLY A 29 6.01 3.95 6.61
C GLY A 29 4.50 4.05 6.87
N LYS A 30 3.86 2.94 7.25
CA LYS A 30 2.53 2.95 7.88
C LYS A 30 2.71 3.23 9.37
N THR A 31 1.98 4.18 9.95
CA THR A 31 2.05 4.52 11.38
C THR A 31 1.95 3.23 12.20
N THR A 32 3.07 2.87 12.84
CA THR A 32 3.32 1.61 13.54
C THR A 32 2.28 1.36 14.63
N ILE A 33 1.20 0.63 14.34
CA ILE A 33 0.36 0.02 15.37
C ILE A 33 0.06 -1.48 15.09
N LEU A 34 0.12 -2.01 13.86
CA LEU A 34 -0.39 -3.39 13.61
C LEU A 34 0.37 -4.35 12.66
N CYS A 35 1.46 -4.00 11.97
CA CYS A 35 1.95 -4.84 10.85
C CYS A 35 3.35 -5.49 11.00
N GLY A 36 3.80 -5.83 12.20
CA GLY A 36 5.10 -6.51 12.40
C GLY A 36 5.05 -7.96 12.88
N GLN A 37 3.87 -8.49 13.20
CA GLN A 37 3.71 -9.88 13.61
C GLN A 37 2.96 -10.66 12.53
N THR A 38 3.58 -11.72 12.02
CA THR A 38 2.99 -12.78 11.19
C THR A 38 1.66 -13.30 11.78
N SER A 39 1.48 -13.16 13.09
CA SER A 39 0.29 -13.53 13.86
C SER A 39 -0.95 -12.66 13.63
N ILE A 40 -0.84 -11.47 13.00
CA ILE A 40 -1.99 -10.57 12.79
C ILE A 40 -2.73 -10.81 11.46
N ARG A 41 -2.18 -11.61 10.55
CA ARG A 41 -2.79 -11.94 9.25
C ARG A 41 -4.25 -12.45 9.34
N PRO A 42 -4.64 -13.27 10.33
CA PRO A 42 -6.04 -13.69 10.47
C PRO A 42 -7.00 -12.53 10.72
N TYR A 43 -6.53 -11.45 11.36
CA TYR A 43 -7.35 -10.28 11.67
C TYR A 43 -7.63 -9.41 10.44
N TRP A 44 -6.82 -9.47 9.38
CA TRP A 44 -7.06 -8.63 8.20
C TRP A 44 -8.32 -9.05 7.44
N ARG A 45 -8.66 -10.33 7.49
CA ARG A 45 -9.83 -10.90 6.80
C ARG A 45 -11.15 -10.25 7.19
N CYS A 46 -11.29 -9.74 8.42
CA CYS A 46 -12.50 -9.04 8.83
C CYS A 46 -12.68 -7.66 8.14
N TYR A 47 -11.63 -7.13 7.51
CA TYR A 47 -11.67 -5.86 6.79
C TYR A 47 -11.85 -6.01 5.27
N PHE A 48 -11.69 -7.23 4.71
CA PHE A 48 -11.81 -7.47 3.27
C PHE A 48 -13.21 -7.22 2.71
N PRO A 49 -14.30 -7.63 3.38
CA PRO A 49 -15.65 -7.43 2.86
C PRO A 49 -15.92 -5.97 2.52
N ASN A 50 -16.47 -5.75 1.32
CA ASN A 50 -16.81 -4.43 0.78
C ASN A 50 -15.61 -3.48 0.62
N THR A 51 -14.39 -4.00 0.43
CA THR A 51 -13.23 -3.17 0.07
C THR A 51 -13.22 -2.91 -1.44
N GLN A 52 -13.22 -1.65 -1.86
CA GLN A 52 -13.19 -1.26 -3.28
C GLN A 52 -11.76 -1.00 -3.78
N ALA A 53 -10.84 -0.69 -2.87
CA ALA A 53 -9.44 -0.48 -3.24
C ALA A 53 -8.46 -0.89 -2.16
N ILE A 54 -7.28 -1.34 -2.61
CA ILE A 54 -6.16 -1.72 -1.77
C ILE A 54 -4.99 -0.79 -2.09
N ILE A 55 -4.43 -0.17 -1.06
CA ILE A 55 -3.15 0.55 -1.15
C ILE A 55 -2.10 -0.28 -0.44
N TYR A 56 -1.20 -0.91 -1.20
CA TYR A 56 -0.11 -1.71 -0.66
C TYR A 56 1.17 -0.90 -0.62
N VAL A 57 1.63 -0.55 0.58
CA VAL A 57 2.82 0.28 0.78
C VAL A 57 4.04 -0.61 1.05
N VAL A 58 5.08 -0.44 0.24
CA VAL A 58 6.33 -1.19 0.28
C VAL A 58 7.49 -0.26 0.63
N ASP A 59 8.43 -0.72 1.44
CA ASP A 59 9.71 -0.04 1.62
C ASP A 59 10.62 -0.36 0.42
N SER A 60 10.88 0.63 -0.45
CA SER A 60 11.72 0.42 -1.63
C SER A 60 13.22 0.35 -1.32
N SER A 61 13.63 0.73 -0.10
CA SER A 61 15.03 0.67 0.34
C SER A 61 15.42 -0.69 0.91
N ASP A 62 14.44 -1.52 1.27
CA ASP A 62 14.65 -2.82 1.91
C ASP A 62 14.43 -3.96 0.92
N THR A 63 15.48 -4.29 0.17
CA THR A 63 15.45 -5.33 -0.87
C THR A 63 15.27 -6.73 -0.31
N ASP A 64 15.73 -6.98 0.90
CA ASP A 64 15.68 -8.29 1.53
C ASP A 64 14.24 -8.69 1.86
N ARG A 65 13.44 -7.72 2.33
CA ARG A 65 12.02 -7.95 2.65
C ARG A 65 11.08 -7.82 1.45
N LEU A 66 11.55 -7.44 0.27
CA LEU A 66 10.71 -7.38 -0.94
C LEU A 66 10.11 -8.73 -1.32
N VAL A 67 10.87 -9.81 -1.15
CA VAL A 67 10.39 -11.16 -1.47
C VAL A 67 9.20 -11.53 -0.58
N THR A 68 9.35 -11.33 0.73
CA THR A 68 8.25 -11.51 1.69
C THR A 68 7.07 -10.58 1.38
N ALA A 69 7.33 -9.32 1.05
CA ALA A 69 6.27 -8.35 0.71
C ALA A 69 5.44 -8.83 -0.49
N LYS A 70 6.13 -9.35 -1.51
CA LYS A 70 5.49 -9.91 -2.70
C LYS A 70 4.63 -11.11 -2.34
N GLU A 71 5.14 -12.06 -1.58
CA GLU A 71 4.39 -13.25 -1.15
C GLU A 71 3.13 -12.87 -0.36
N GLU A 72 3.24 -11.94 0.60
CA GLU A 72 2.09 -11.42 1.35
C GLU A 72 1.06 -10.76 0.45
N PHE A 73 1.54 -9.94 -0.47
CA PHE A 73 0.67 -9.22 -1.37
C PHE A 73 -0.08 -10.17 -2.30
N HIS A 74 0.58 -11.19 -2.83
CA HIS A 74 -0.07 -12.23 -3.62
C HIS A 74 -1.12 -12.98 -2.81
N ALA A 75 -0.83 -13.36 -1.56
CA ALA A 75 -1.80 -14.02 -0.70
C ALA A 75 -3.06 -13.15 -0.46
N ILE A 76 -2.91 -11.83 -0.33
CA ILE A 76 -4.04 -10.89 -0.22
C ILE A 76 -4.85 -10.85 -1.52
N LEU A 77 -4.19 -10.85 -2.68
CA LEU A 77 -4.87 -10.79 -3.98
C LEU A 77 -5.63 -12.07 -4.35
N GLU A 78 -5.30 -13.20 -3.71
CA GLU A 78 -5.99 -14.48 -3.90
C GLU A 78 -7.34 -14.56 -3.16
N GLU A 79 -7.61 -13.64 -2.23
CA GLU A 79 -8.84 -13.62 -1.43
C GLU A 79 -10.06 -13.24 -2.28
N ASP A 80 -11.12 -14.04 -2.19
CA ASP A 80 -12.32 -13.90 -3.01
C ASP A 80 -13.04 -12.56 -2.79
N GLU A 81 -13.05 -12.05 -1.56
CA GLU A 81 -13.69 -10.79 -1.19
C GLU A 81 -13.01 -9.55 -1.81
N LEU A 82 -11.76 -9.70 -2.25
CA LEU A 82 -10.97 -8.63 -2.86
C LEU A 82 -10.95 -8.71 -4.39
N LYS A 83 -11.61 -9.71 -4.99
CA LYS A 83 -11.76 -9.81 -6.45
C LYS A 83 -12.48 -8.59 -6.99
N GLY A 84 -11.78 -7.83 -7.84
CA GLY A 84 -12.29 -6.60 -8.46
C GLY A 84 -11.97 -5.31 -7.69
N ALA A 85 -11.29 -5.39 -6.53
CA ALA A 85 -10.75 -4.21 -5.88
C ALA A 85 -9.66 -3.56 -6.74
N VAL A 86 -9.63 -2.22 -6.79
CA VAL A 86 -8.57 -1.47 -7.46
C VAL A 86 -7.31 -1.52 -6.62
N VAL A 87 -6.18 -1.83 -7.23
CA VAL A 87 -4.92 -2.02 -6.51
C VAL A 87 -3.95 -0.89 -6.83
N LEU A 88 -3.39 -0.27 -5.79
CA LEU A 88 -2.32 0.71 -5.86
C LEU A 88 -1.13 0.22 -5.04
N VAL A 89 0.04 0.07 -5.66
CA VAL A 89 1.28 -0.22 -4.94
C VAL A 89 2.08 1.08 -4.78
N TYR A 90 2.37 1.46 -3.54
CA TYR A 90 3.15 2.64 -3.21
C TYR A 90 4.56 2.24 -2.75
N ALA A 91 5.56 2.46 -3.61
CA ALA A 91 6.96 2.26 -3.29
C ALA A 91 7.48 3.47 -2.50
N ASN A 92 7.55 3.32 -1.18
CA ASN A 92 7.96 4.37 -0.25
C ASN A 92 9.48 4.38 0.00
N LYS A 93 10.00 5.45 0.60
CA LYS A 93 11.44 5.65 0.90
C LYS A 93 12.33 5.62 -0.34
N GLN A 94 11.83 6.13 -1.46
CA GLN A 94 12.63 6.29 -2.66
C GLN A 94 13.81 7.24 -2.36
N VAL A 95 15.01 6.67 -2.26
CA VAL A 95 16.22 7.46 -2.11
C VAL A 95 16.51 8.08 -3.48
N HIS A 96 16.31 9.39 -3.58
CA HIS A 96 16.78 10.15 -4.73
C HIS A 96 18.30 10.26 -4.63
N SER A 97 19.03 9.35 -5.28
CA SER A 97 20.46 9.50 -5.52
C SER A 97 20.69 10.61 -6.56
N MET A 98 20.34 11.84 -6.22
CA MET A 98 21.04 13.01 -6.77
C MET A 98 21.96 13.51 -5.67
N MET A 99 23.11 12.87 -5.63
CA MET A 99 24.37 13.47 -5.21
C MET A 99 24.51 14.82 -5.93
N LEU A 100 24.13 15.91 -5.29
CA LEU A 100 24.67 17.21 -5.67
C LEU A 100 26.16 17.14 -5.35
N PRO A 101 27.07 17.37 -6.32
CA PRO A 101 28.45 17.56 -5.97
C PRO A 101 28.48 18.76 -5.03
N LEU A 102 28.94 18.54 -3.79
CA LEU A 102 29.35 19.61 -2.91
C LEU A 102 30.38 20.42 -3.68
N GLN A 103 29.99 21.58 -4.21
CA GLN A 103 30.96 22.56 -4.64
C GLN A 103 31.63 23.09 -3.37
N SER A 104 32.79 22.53 -3.07
CA SER A 104 33.73 23.11 -2.13
C SER A 104 34.25 24.42 -2.71
N HIS A 105 33.89 25.53 -2.08
CA HIS A 105 34.63 26.78 -2.17
C HIS A 105 35.47 26.93 -0.91
#